data_AF-A0A7J6VCG1-F1
#
_entry.id   AF-A0A7J6VCG1-F1
#
_cell.length_a   1.000
_cell.length_b   1.000
_cell.length_c   1.000
_cell.angle_alpha   90.00
_cell.angle_beta   90.00
_cell.angle_gamma   90.00
#
_symmetry.space_group_name_H-M   'P 1'
#
loop_
_entity.id
_entity.type
_entity.pdbx_description
1 polymer ?
#
loop_
_entity_poly.entity_id
_entity_poly.type
_entity_poly.pdbx_seq_one_letter_code
_entity_poly.pdbx_strand_id
1 'polypeptide(L)' 'MVMKQLRITNQISSVVAYGRWFISNPDLPKRFALHAPLNKYNREDFYSPDPICGYVDYPFLEPIE' A
#
# COMPACT_ATOMS: atom_id res chain seq x y z
N MET A 1 -7.35 8.82 10.02
CA MET A 1 -6.86 8.59 8.65
C MET A 1 -7.97 8.99 7.70
N VAL A 2 -7.91 10.20 7.12
CA VAL A 2 -8.97 10.69 6.24
C VAL A 2 -8.80 10.01 4.88
N MET A 3 -9.66 9.03 4.58
CA MET A 3 -9.82 8.49 3.24
C MET A 3 -10.47 9.57 2.39
N LYS A 4 -9.66 10.50 1.87
CA LYS A 4 -10.13 11.46 0.88
C LYS A 4 -10.29 10.68 -0.43
N GLN A 5 -11.50 10.21 -0.70
CA GLN A 5 -11.86 9.68 -2.01
C GLN A 5 -11.48 10.76 -3.04
N LEU A 6 -10.48 10.50 -3.88
CA LEU A 6 -10.20 11.37 -5.01
C LEU A 6 -11.41 11.26 -5.95
N ARG A 7 -12.27 12.27 -5.95
CA ARG A 7 -13.26 12.45 -7.02
C ARG A 7 -12.50 12.90 -8.25
N ILE A 8 -12.26 11.96 -9.16
CA ILE A 8 -11.74 12.28 -10.50
C ILE A 8 -12.95 12.72 -11.32
N THR A 9 -13.06 14.02 -11.57
CA THR A 9 -14.13 14.62 -12.37
C THR A 9 -13.64 14.89 -13.80
N ASN A 10 -14.29 14.22 -14.75
CA ASN A 10 -14.38 14.45 -16.20
C ASN A 10 -13.11 14.44 -17.09
N GLN A 11 -13.14 13.50 -18.05
CA GLN A 11 -12.47 13.46 -19.38
C GLN A 11 -10.94 13.53 -19.48
N ILE A 12 -10.19 13.28 -18.40
CA ILE A 12 -8.74 13.07 -18.47
C ILE A 12 -8.42 11.74 -17.80
N SER A 13 -7.72 10.83 -18.49
CA SER A 13 -7.15 9.63 -17.87
C SER A 13 -6.16 10.05 -16.79
N SER A 14 -6.63 10.09 -15.56
CA SER A 14 -5.84 10.52 -14.41
C SER A 14 -5.29 9.29 -13.71
N VAL A 15 -3.97 9.26 -13.52
CA VAL A 15 -3.28 8.19 -12.81
C VAL A 15 -2.78 8.73 -11.47
N VAL A 16 -2.90 7.91 -10.42
CA VAL A 16 -2.38 8.21 -9.08
C VAL A 16 -1.36 7.14 -8.72
N ALA A 17 -0.14 7.56 -8.36
CA ALA A 17 0.91 6.66 -7.89
C ALA A 17 0.97 6.66 -6.35
N TYR A 18 1.13 5.48 -5.76
CA TYR A 18 1.28 5.29 -4.32
C TYR A 18 2.66 4.69 -4.02
N GLY A 19 3.47 5.38 -3.23
CA GLY A 19 4.80 4.90 -2.81
C GLY A 19 4.75 4.14 -1.49
N ARG A 20 4.85 4.86 -0.37
CA ARG A 20 4.95 4.29 1.00
C ARG A 20 3.87 3.26 1.35
N TRP A 21 2.66 3.44 0.86
CA TRP A 21 1.56 2.50 1.11
C TRP A 21 1.72 1.20 0.32
N PHE A 22 2.32 1.26 -0.87
CA PHE A 22 2.57 0.07 -1.67
C PHE A 22 3.73 -0.76 -1.12
N ILE A 23 4.70 -0.13 -0.44
CA ILE A 23 5.78 -0.85 0.27
C ILE A 23 5.19 -1.83 1.29
N SER A 24 4.25 -1.36 2.13
CA SER A 24 3.71 -2.20 3.21
C SER A 24 2.49 -3.04 2.83
N ASN A 25 1.91 -2.82 1.65
CA ASN A 25 0.69 -3.49 1.20
C ASN A 25 0.93 -4.06 -0.20
N PRO A 26 1.46 -5.29 -0.32
CA PRO A 26 1.72 -5.90 -1.63
C PRO A 26 0.43 -6.08 -2.45
N ASP A 27 -0.72 -6.11 -1.78
CA ASP A 27 -2.07 -6.23 -2.33
C ASP A 27 -2.88 -4.92 -2.23
N LEU A 28 -2.22 -3.76 -2.23
CA LEU A 28 -2.86 -2.44 -2.09
C LEU A 28 -4.08 -2.22 -3.00
N PRO A 29 -4.08 -2.61 -4.30
CA PRO A 29 -5.26 -2.49 -5.15
C PRO A 29 -6.48 -3.26 -4.63
N LYS A 30 -6.29 -4.50 -4.13
CA LYS A 30 -7.36 -5.32 -3.55
C LYS A 30 -7.91 -4.66 -2.28
N ARG A 31 -7.03 -4.13 -1.42
CA ARG A 31 -7.45 -3.41 -0.21
C ARG A 31 -8.27 -2.17 -0.51
N PHE A 32 -7.92 -1.40 -1.54
CA PHE A 32 -8.73 -0.26 -1.97
C PHE A 32 -10.10 -0.68 -2.50
N ALA A 33 -10.16 -1.73 -3.33
CA ALA A 33 -11.42 -2.24 -3.87
C ALA A 33 -12.38 -2.73 -2.78
N LEU A 34 -11.84 -3.32 -1.71
CA LEU A 34 -12.61 -3.87 -0.58
C LEU A 34 -12.79 -2.89 0.58
N HIS A 35 -12.25 -1.67 0.50
CA HIS A 35 -12.13 -0.75 1.63
C HIS A 35 -11.50 -1.40 2.88
N ALA A 36 -10.55 -2.31 2.69
CA ALA A 36 -9.89 -3.05 3.76
C ALA A 36 -8.85 -2.19 4.51
N PRO A 37 -8.51 -2.54 5.76
CA PRO A 37 -7.43 -1.89 6.49
C PRO A 37 -6.10 -2.01 5.75
N LEU A 38 -5.27 -0.97 5.84
CA LEU A 38 -3.90 -0.98 5.30
C LEU A 38 -2.90 -1.37 6.40
N ASN A 39 -1.91 -2.16 6.04
CA ASN A 39 -0.72 -2.38 6.85
C ASN A 39 0.01 -1.05 7.04
N LYS A 40 0.41 -0.78 8.29
CA LYS A 40 1.30 0.34 8.59
C LYS A 40 2.69 0.03 8.03
N TYR A 41 3.29 1.01 7.38
CA TYR A 41 4.69 0.92 6.97
C TYR A 41 5.59 1.21 8.18
N ASN A 42 6.74 0.53 8.25
CA ASN A 42 7.85 0.94 9.09
C ASN A 42 8.84 1.76 8.25
N ARG A 43 9.04 3.03 8.61
CA ARG A 43 9.93 3.93 7.87
C ARG A 43 11.41 3.63 8.12
N GLU A 44 11.74 3.13 9.31
CA GLU A 44 13.11 2.82 9.70
C GLU A 44 13.70 1.74 8.79
N ASP A 45 12.86 0.82 8.31
CA ASP A 45 13.24 -0.33 7.50
C ASP A 45 13.36 -0.06 6.00
N PHE A 46 12.98 1.13 5.50
CA PHE A 46 12.92 1.39 4.05
C PHE A 46 14.26 1.23 3.33
N TYR A 47 15.35 1.49 4.04
CA TYR A 47 16.71 1.47 3.50
C TYR A 47 17.67 0.77 4.47
N SER A 48 17.15 -0.13 5.32
CA SER A 48 17.95 -0.82 6.31
C SER A 48 18.95 -1.78 5.64
N PRO A 49 20.21 -1.82 6.11
CA PRO A 49 21.12 -2.92 5.81
C PRO A 49 20.69 -4.17 6.59
N ASP A 50 21.42 -5.28 6.42
CA ASP A 50 21.10 -6.53 7.10
C ASP A 50 20.92 -6.40 8.62
N PRO A 51 19.91 -7.07 9.22
CA PRO A 51 18.94 -7.94 8.56
C PRO A 51 17.87 -7.15 7.76
N ILE A 52 17.54 -7.66 6.57
CA ILE A 52 16.50 -7.07 5.71
C ILE A 52 15.11 -7.38 6.28
N CYS A 53 14.47 -6.36 6.86
CA CYS A 53 13.09 -6.37 7.31
C CYS A 53 12.25 -5.40 6.46
N GLY A 54 10.94 -5.62 6.36
CA GLY A 54 10.03 -4.69 5.69
C GLY A 54 10.23 -4.57 4.18
N TYR A 55 10.70 -5.63 3.51
CA TYR A 55 10.92 -5.66 2.05
C TYR A 55 9.97 -6.63 1.35
N VAL A 56 9.99 -7.91 1.73
CA VAL A 56 9.15 -8.99 1.15
C VAL A 56 8.24 -9.69 2.17
N ASP A 57 8.31 -9.25 3.41
CA ASP A 57 7.74 -9.87 4.61
C ASP A 57 6.47 -9.17 5.12
N TYR A 58 6.00 -8.13 4.42
CA TYR A 58 4.68 -7.55 4.72
C TYR A 58 3.55 -8.52 4.35
N PRO A 59 2.58 -8.76 5.25
CA PRO A 59 1.53 -9.74 5.01
C PRO A 59 0.50 -9.25 4.00
N PHE A 60 -0.01 -10.17 3.18
CA PHE A 60 -1.22 -9.98 2.38
C PHE A 60 -2.46 -9.89 3.28
N LEU A 61 -3.58 -9.36 2.74
CA LEU A 61 -4.86 -9.36 3.45
C LEU A 61 -5.37 -10.78 3.73
N GLU A 62 -5.11 -11.69 2.80
CA GLU A 62 -5.39 -13.12 2.90
C GLU A 62 -4.08 -13.91 2.74
N PRO A 63 -3.84 -14.97 3.52
CA PRO A 63 -2.67 -15.82 3.34
C PRO A 63 -2.59 -16.38 1.92
N ILE A 64 -1.38 -16.52 1.40
CA ILE A 64 -1.12 -17.23 0.15
C ILE A 64 -1.21 -18.73 0.48
N GLU A 65 -2.13 -19.44 -0.16
CA GLU A 65 -2.19 -20.91 -0.14
C GLU A 65 -1.13 -21.54 -1.04
#